data_AF-A0A926IXG1-F1
#
_entry.id   AF-A0A926IXG1-F1
#
_cell.length_a   1.000
_cell.length_b   1.000
_cell.length_c   1.000
_cell.angle_alpha   90.00
_cell.angle_beta   90.00
_cell.angle_gamma   90.00
#
_symmetry.space_group_name_H-M   'P 1'
#
loop_
_entity.id
_entity.type
_entity.pdbx_description
1 polymer ?
#
loop_
_entity_poly.entity_id
_entity_poly.type
_entity_poly.pdbx_seq_one_letter_code
_entity_poly.pdbx_strand_id
1 'polypeptide(L)'
;MSDAMYRETQSFPPWVWLIALVGAVVLVGILTMRLSTSVTREAITVRYGPLYTARVPLSEITQAEAIAYRPIRDYGGWGIRGTRKHRALNARGDLGVLLTRKDGTTVLIGSAKPRELLEALRSAGVTTEDKLPIVAKQF
;
A
#
# COMPACT_ATOMS: atom_id res chain seq x y z
N MET A 1 44.90 44.00 -5.91
CA MET A 1 43.52 43.58 -6.25
C MET A 1 43.61 42.92 -7.62
N SER A 2 43.10 41.69 -7.77
CA SER A 2 43.51 40.72 -8.79
C SER A 2 43.38 41.21 -10.24
N ASP A 3 44.48 41.14 -10.99
CA ASP A 3 44.60 41.46 -12.41
C ASP A 3 44.32 40.21 -13.27
N ALA A 4 43.06 39.76 -13.29
CA ALA A 4 42.67 38.54 -14.01
C ALA A 4 42.37 38.88 -15.47
N MET A 5 43.23 38.41 -16.39
CA MET A 5 43.09 38.63 -17.85
C MET A 5 41.89 37.91 -18.48
N TYR A 6 41.33 36.89 -17.82
CA TYR A 6 40.11 36.22 -18.26
C TYR A 6 39.39 35.57 -17.07
N ARG A 7 38.06 35.68 -17.05
CA ARG A 7 37.17 35.02 -16.09
C ARG A 7 35.88 34.64 -16.79
N GLU A 8 35.59 33.35 -16.85
CA GLU A 8 34.29 32.84 -17.23
C GLU A 8 33.64 32.18 -16.02
N THR A 9 32.33 32.34 -15.90
CA THR A 9 31.53 31.61 -14.90
C THR A 9 30.43 30.90 -15.67
N GLN A 10 30.55 29.59 -15.80
CA GLN A 10 29.51 28.75 -16.37
C GLN A 10 28.61 28.24 -15.26
N SER A 11 27.30 28.39 -15.44
CA SER A 11 26.28 27.84 -14.53
C SER A 11 25.39 26.86 -15.27
N PHE A 12 24.76 25.95 -14.53
CA PHE A 12 23.78 25.06 -15.12
C PHE A 12 22.58 25.83 -15.71
N PRO A 13 22.06 25.39 -16.86
CA PRO A 13 20.89 26.01 -17.45
C PRO A 13 19.63 25.77 -16.57
N PRO A 14 18.64 26.69 -16.57
CA PRO A 14 17.49 26.64 -15.66
C PRO A 14 16.68 25.33 -15.70
N TRP A 15 16.63 24.64 -16.83
CA TRP A 15 15.87 23.40 -16.98
C TRP A 15 16.45 22.24 -16.14
N VAL A 16 17.75 22.25 -15.81
CA VAL A 16 18.36 21.25 -14.90
C VAL A 16 17.75 21.38 -13.51
N TRP A 17 17.59 22.61 -13.02
CA TRP A 17 16.96 22.88 -11.73
C TRP A 17 15.46 22.54 -11.75
N LEU A 18 14.78 22.75 -12.88
CA LEU A 18 13.38 22.32 -13.04
C LEU A 18 13.24 20.80 -12.94
N ILE A 19 14.11 20.04 -13.60
CA ILE A 19 14.11 18.57 -13.51
C ILE A 19 14.41 18.13 -12.07
N ALA A 20 15.40 18.74 -11.42
CA ALA A 20 15.73 18.45 -10.02
C ALA A 20 14.54 18.73 -9.09
N LEU A 21 13.83 19.84 -9.29
CA LEU A 21 12.63 20.20 -8.53
C LEU A 21 11.50 19.17 -8.75
N VAL A 22 11.21 18.80 -10.00
CA VAL A 22 10.20 17.78 -10.31
C VAL A 22 10.56 16.44 -9.67
N GLY A 23 11.82 16.02 -9.77
CA GLY A 23 12.33 14.81 -9.13
C GLY A 23 12.18 14.84 -7.61
N ALA A 24 12.51 15.96 -6.96
CA ALA A 24 12.34 16.14 -5.53
C ALA A 24 10.87 16.06 -5.10
N VAL A 25 9.96 16.69 -5.85
CA VAL A 25 8.50 16.63 -5.58
C VAL A 25 7.98 15.20 -5.70
N VAL A 26 8.39 14.47 -6.75
CA VAL A 26 8.02 13.05 -6.94
C VAL A 26 8.57 12.19 -5.80
N LEU A 27 9.83 12.40 -5.40
CA LEU A 27 10.46 11.66 -4.30
C LEU A 27 9.72 11.90 -2.98
N VAL A 28 9.43 13.15 -2.63
CA VAL A 28 8.64 13.49 -1.44
C VAL A 28 7.24 12.86 -1.51
N GLY A 29 6.60 12.88 -2.68
CA GLY A 29 5.33 12.21 -2.91
C GLY A 29 5.38 10.71 -2.59
N ILE A 30 6.42 10.01 -3.05
CA ILE A 30 6.60 8.57 -2.78
C ILE A 30 6.88 8.33 -1.29
N LEU A 31 7.74 9.13 -0.66
CA LEU A 31 8.10 8.97 0.76
C LEU A 31 6.91 9.21 1.72
N THR A 32 5.89 9.95 1.30
CA THR A 32 4.67 10.18 2.10
C THR A 32 3.58 9.12 1.87
N MET A 33 3.73 8.22 0.90
CA MET A 33 2.76 7.15 0.65
C MET A 33 2.75 6.15 1.81
N ARG A 34 1.57 5.99 2.41
CA ARG A 34 1.34 5.10 3.54
C ARG A 34 0.01 4.39 3.37
N LEU A 35 -0.03 3.11 3.77
CA LEU A 35 -1.26 2.33 3.85
C LEU A 35 -1.77 2.35 5.29
N SER A 36 -2.96 2.90 5.50
CA SER A 36 -3.64 2.91 6.79
C SER A 36 -4.93 2.11 6.69
N THR A 37 -5.10 1.13 7.57
CA THR A 37 -6.29 0.28 7.62
C THR A 37 -7.01 0.48 8.94
N SER A 38 -8.32 0.74 8.89
CA SER A 38 -9.18 0.88 10.06
C SER A 38 -10.44 0.04 9.89
N VAL A 39 -10.78 -0.75 10.90
CA VAL A 39 -12.00 -1.56 10.95
C VAL A 39 -12.97 -0.89 11.92
N THR A 40 -14.19 -0.63 11.46
CA THR A 40 -15.32 -0.20 12.30
C THR A 40 -16.39 -1.28 12.29
N ARG A 41 -17.48 -1.11 13.05
CA ARG A 41 -18.63 -2.03 13.01
C ARG A 41 -19.35 -2.07 11.66
N GLU A 42 -19.16 -1.05 10.81
CA GLU A 42 -19.87 -0.92 9.53
C GLU A 42 -19.01 -1.34 8.34
N ALA A 43 -17.72 -0.99 8.36
CA ALA A 43 -16.85 -1.15 7.21
C ALA A 43 -15.37 -1.29 7.60
N ILE A 44 -14.60 -1.91 6.72
CA ILE A 44 -13.15 -1.76 6.68
C ILE A 44 -12.79 -0.63 5.70
N THR A 45 -11.99 0.32 6.16
CA THR A 45 -11.50 1.45 5.35
C THR A 45 -10.00 1.35 5.22
N VAL A 46 -9.52 1.43 3.98
CA VAL A 46 -8.11 1.37 3.62
C VAL A 46 -7.74 2.66 2.88
N ARG A 47 -6.82 3.43 3.44
CA ARG A 47 -6.29 4.66 2.82
C ARG A 47 -4.88 4.42 2.33
N TYR A 48 -4.60 4.72 1.07
CA TYR A 48 -3.28 4.63 0.47
C TYR A 48 -2.82 6.01 -0.01
N GLY A 49 -1.97 6.64 0.79
CA GLY A 49 -1.55 8.03 0.57
C GLY A 49 -2.73 9.01 0.66
N PRO A 50 -2.54 10.24 0.14
CA PRO A 50 -3.57 11.28 0.19
C PRO A 50 -4.66 11.13 -0.88
N LEU A 51 -4.44 10.34 -1.92
CA LEU A 51 -5.29 10.33 -3.13
C LEU A 51 -6.22 9.12 -3.25
N TYR A 52 -6.01 8.06 -2.48
CA TYR A 52 -6.80 6.83 -2.61
C TYR A 52 -7.36 6.35 -1.30
N THR A 53 -8.68 6.13 -1.27
CA THR A 53 -9.38 5.50 -0.16
C THR A 53 -10.34 4.45 -0.72
N ALA A 54 -10.26 3.24 -0.18
CA ALA A 54 -11.23 2.18 -0.41
C ALA A 54 -12.01 1.93 0.88
N ARG A 55 -13.33 1.84 0.77
CA ARG A 55 -14.22 1.45 1.87
C ARG A 55 -14.99 0.23 1.44
N VAL A 56 -14.90 -0.85 2.21
CA VAL A 56 -15.63 -2.09 1.98
C VAL A 56 -16.58 -2.31 3.16
N PRO A 57 -17.90 -2.20 2.97
CA PRO A 57 -18.88 -2.54 4.00
C PRO A 57 -18.69 -3.97 4.49
N LEU A 58 -18.72 -4.19 5.80
CA LEU A 58 -18.55 -5.54 6.36
C LEU A 58 -19.68 -6.48 5.93
N SER A 59 -20.88 -5.92 5.73
CA SER A 59 -22.05 -6.63 5.21
C SER A 59 -21.85 -7.19 3.80
N GLU A 60 -20.86 -6.73 3.05
CA GLU A 60 -20.52 -7.23 1.72
C GLU A 60 -19.42 -8.30 1.75
N ILE A 61 -18.77 -8.52 2.88
CA ILE A 61 -17.67 -9.48 3.03
C ILE A 61 -18.26 -10.83 3.40
N THR A 62 -17.94 -11.87 2.62
CA THR A 62 -18.34 -13.25 2.92
C THR A 62 -17.28 -14.00 3.71
N GLN A 63 -16.00 -13.71 3.45
CA GLN A 63 -14.87 -14.36 4.10
C GLN A 63 -13.68 -13.38 4.17
N ALA A 64 -12.96 -13.42 5.28
CA ALA A 64 -11.66 -12.79 5.43
C ALA A 64 -10.61 -13.82 5.81
N GLU A 65 -9.46 -13.81 5.13
CA GLU A 65 -8.42 -14.82 5.30
C GLU A 65 -7.07 -14.16 5.56
N ALA A 66 -6.39 -14.49 6.65
CA ALA A 66 -5.00 -14.09 6.84
C ALA A 66 -4.11 -14.99 5.98
N ILE A 67 -3.35 -14.40 5.07
CA ILE A 67 -2.56 -15.14 4.07
C ILE A 67 -1.15 -14.57 3.91
N ALA A 68 -0.25 -15.45 3.46
CA ALA A 68 1.01 -15.06 2.82
C ALA A 68 0.83 -15.13 1.31
N TYR A 69 1.40 -14.17 0.57
CA TYR A 69 1.33 -14.09 -0.89
C TYR A 69 2.68 -13.63 -1.47
N ARG A 70 2.82 -13.58 -2.78
CA ARG A 70 4.05 -13.14 -3.47
C ARG A 70 3.78 -11.84 -4.24
N PRO A 71 4.08 -10.64 -3.70
CA PRO A 71 3.67 -9.37 -4.29
C PRO A 71 4.03 -9.20 -5.77
N ILE A 72 5.28 -9.52 -6.13
CA ILE A 72 5.77 -9.39 -7.52
C ILE A 72 5.04 -10.37 -8.45
N ARG A 73 4.90 -11.62 -8.03
CA ARG A 73 4.39 -12.70 -8.87
C ARG A 73 2.86 -12.73 -8.95
N ASP A 74 2.19 -12.47 -7.85
CA ASP A 74 0.74 -12.60 -7.73
C ASP A 74 0.01 -11.29 -8.10
N TYR A 75 0.66 -10.12 -7.95
CA TYR A 75 0.04 -8.80 -8.19
C TYR A 75 0.88 -7.80 -8.99
N GLY A 76 2.11 -8.15 -9.40
CA GLY A 76 2.98 -7.24 -10.17
C GLY A 76 3.62 -6.12 -9.32
N GLY A 77 3.76 -6.32 -8.02
CA GLY A 77 4.48 -5.43 -7.10
C GLY A 77 3.62 -4.82 -5.99
N TRP A 78 4.11 -3.72 -5.41
CA TRP A 78 3.45 -2.98 -4.32
C TRP A 78 2.65 -1.78 -4.84
N GLY A 79 1.69 -1.32 -4.04
CA GLY A 79 0.78 -0.21 -4.29
C GLY A 79 -0.65 -0.67 -4.44
N ILE A 80 -1.40 0.04 -5.30
CA ILE A 80 -2.74 -0.33 -5.73
C ILE A 80 -2.59 -1.16 -7.00
N ARG A 81 -2.90 -2.46 -6.91
CA ARG A 81 -2.65 -3.44 -7.98
C ARG A 81 -3.88 -4.26 -8.30
N GLY A 82 -3.79 -4.99 -9.41
CA GLY A 82 -4.82 -5.90 -9.89
C GLY A 82 -5.97 -5.19 -10.62
N THR A 83 -7.08 -5.89 -10.77
CA THR A 83 -8.25 -5.44 -11.53
C THR A 83 -9.38 -4.97 -10.60
N ARG A 84 -10.56 -4.70 -11.15
CA ARG A 84 -11.76 -4.48 -10.33
C ARG A 84 -12.22 -5.76 -9.61
N LYS A 85 -11.96 -6.94 -10.19
CA LYS A 85 -12.37 -8.23 -9.63
C LYS A 85 -11.38 -8.79 -8.61
N HIS A 86 -10.09 -8.57 -8.82
CA HIS A 86 -9.02 -9.04 -7.93
C HIS A 86 -8.08 -7.87 -7.68
N ARG A 87 -8.25 -7.20 -6.55
CA ARG A 87 -7.49 -6.01 -6.18
C ARG A 87 -6.52 -6.32 -5.05
N ALA A 88 -5.37 -5.68 -5.03
CA ALA A 88 -4.48 -5.64 -3.88
C ALA A 88 -4.11 -4.21 -3.52
N LEU A 89 -4.17 -3.91 -2.22
CA LEU A 89 -3.74 -2.66 -1.60
C LEU A 89 -2.60 -3.00 -0.65
N ASN A 90 -1.37 -2.73 -1.05
CA ASN A 90 -0.20 -3.12 -0.27
C ASN A 90 0.89 -2.06 -0.33
N ALA A 91 1.36 -1.55 0.81
CA ALA A 91 2.53 -0.67 0.83
C ALA A 91 3.87 -1.42 0.80
N ARG A 92 3.95 -2.60 1.43
CA ARG A 92 5.19 -3.37 1.59
C ARG A 92 4.92 -4.78 2.13
N GLY A 93 5.91 -5.65 2.00
CA GLY A 93 5.84 -7.01 2.54
C GLY A 93 4.93 -7.93 1.74
N ASP A 94 4.70 -9.12 2.27
CA ASP A 94 4.13 -10.29 1.61
C ASP A 94 3.03 -10.98 2.44
N LEU A 95 2.55 -10.30 3.49
CA LEU A 95 1.48 -10.75 4.37
C LEU A 95 0.29 -9.79 4.31
N GLY A 96 -0.91 -10.30 4.56
CA GLY A 96 -2.13 -9.51 4.51
C GLY A 96 -3.39 -10.28 4.84
N VAL A 97 -4.52 -9.61 4.65
CA VAL A 97 -5.85 -10.21 4.75
C VAL A 97 -6.53 -10.13 3.39
N LEU A 98 -6.92 -11.29 2.85
CA LEU A 98 -7.71 -11.39 1.63
C LEU A 98 -9.19 -11.35 2.00
N LEU A 99 -9.90 -10.37 1.46
CA LEU A 99 -11.34 -10.25 1.59
C LEU A 99 -12.01 -10.83 0.35
N THR A 100 -12.94 -11.75 0.54
CA THR A 100 -13.88 -12.21 -0.49
C THR A 100 -15.22 -11.52 -0.27
N ARG A 101 -15.77 -10.92 -1.32
CA ARG A 101 -17.05 -10.19 -1.29
C ARG A 101 -18.18 -11.04 -1.84
N LYS A 102 -19.42 -10.68 -1.51
CA LYS A 102 -20.65 -11.33 -1.98
C LYS A 102 -20.77 -11.37 -3.50
N ASP A 103 -20.21 -10.39 -4.20
CA ASP A 103 -20.19 -10.30 -5.67
C ASP A 103 -19.09 -11.17 -6.32
N GLY A 104 -18.37 -11.97 -5.53
CA GLY A 104 -17.25 -12.81 -5.98
C GLY A 104 -15.96 -12.04 -6.23
N THR A 105 -15.93 -10.72 -6.03
CA THR A 105 -14.69 -9.94 -6.11
C THR A 105 -13.85 -10.11 -4.85
N THR A 106 -12.55 -9.87 -5.00
CA THR A 106 -11.58 -10.02 -3.92
C THR A 106 -10.73 -8.76 -3.75
N VAL A 107 -10.42 -8.44 -2.49
CA VAL A 107 -9.54 -7.33 -2.12
C VAL A 107 -8.52 -7.83 -1.11
N LEU A 108 -7.26 -7.90 -1.51
CA LEU A 108 -6.13 -8.14 -0.61
C LEU A 108 -5.70 -6.83 0.04
N ILE A 109 -5.60 -6.83 1.36
CA ILE A 109 -5.09 -5.72 2.16
C ILE A 109 -3.77 -6.16 2.78
N GLY A 110 -2.66 -5.59 2.32
CA GLY A 110 -1.34 -5.81 2.89
C GLY A 110 -1.29 -5.34 4.35
N SER A 111 -0.73 -6.17 5.22
CA SER A 111 -0.62 -5.88 6.65
C SER A 111 0.60 -6.56 7.25
N ALA A 112 1.38 -5.81 8.03
CA ALA A 112 2.46 -6.38 8.85
C ALA A 112 1.92 -7.15 10.07
N LYS A 113 0.64 -6.96 10.41
CA LYS A 113 -0.06 -7.59 11.53
C LYS A 113 -1.36 -8.23 11.04
N PRO A 114 -1.28 -9.24 10.15
CA PRO A 114 -2.46 -9.80 9.48
C PRO A 114 -3.41 -10.48 10.47
N ARG A 115 -2.90 -11.16 11.51
CA ARG A 115 -3.71 -11.81 12.54
C ARG A 115 -4.49 -10.81 13.41
N GLU A 116 -3.87 -9.67 13.77
CA GLU A 116 -4.56 -8.61 14.51
C GLU A 116 -5.69 -7.99 13.67
N LEU A 117 -5.45 -7.77 12.38
CA LEU A 117 -6.49 -7.30 11.45
C LEU A 117 -7.62 -8.31 11.29
N LEU A 118 -7.27 -9.60 11.17
CA LEU A 118 -8.24 -10.69 11.07
C LEU A 118 -9.11 -10.76 12.33
N GLU A 119 -8.52 -10.63 13.52
CA GLU A 119 -9.26 -10.65 14.79
C GLU A 119 -10.19 -9.44 14.93
N ALA A 120 -9.78 -8.25 14.46
CA ALA A 120 -10.65 -7.08 14.42
C ALA A 120 -11.88 -7.30 13.51
N LEU A 121 -11.70 -7.96 12.36
CA LEU A 121 -12.80 -8.33 11.46
C LEU A 121 -13.71 -9.39 12.09
N ARG A 122 -13.14 -10.39 12.76
CA ARG A 122 -13.88 -11.40 13.52
C ARG A 122 -14.77 -10.77 14.59
N SER A 123 -14.19 -9.87 15.39
CA SER A 123 -14.89 -9.12 16.44
C SER A 123 -16.02 -8.24 15.89
N ALA A 124 -15.94 -7.84 14.62
CA ALA A 124 -16.96 -7.08 13.92
C ALA A 124 -18.01 -7.96 13.19
N GLY A 125 -17.96 -9.29 13.36
CA GLY A 125 -18.95 -10.23 12.84
C GLY A 125 -18.64 -10.81 11.45
N VAL A 126 -17.41 -10.66 10.95
CA VAL A 126 -16.99 -11.24 9.66
C VAL A 126 -16.49 -12.67 9.88
N THR A 127 -16.86 -13.60 8.99
CA THR A 127 -16.29 -14.95 8.97
C THR A 127 -14.81 -14.89 8.63
N THR A 128 -13.98 -15.53 9.46
CA THR A 128 -12.52 -15.39 9.38
C THR A 128 -11.82 -16.74 9.42
N GLU A 129 -10.73 -16.84 8.66
CA GLU A 129 -9.85 -18.01 8.66
C GLU A 129 -8.38 -17.57 8.69
N ASP A 130 -7.60 -18.16 9.59
CA ASP A 130 -6.16 -17.94 9.62
C ASP A 130 -5.47 -19.03 8.79
N LYS A 131 -4.96 -18.66 7.60
CA LYS A 131 -4.20 -19.56 6.71
C LYS A 131 -2.70 -19.34 6.81
N LEU A 132 -2.24 -18.53 7.77
CA LEU A 132 -0.81 -18.33 7.99
C LEU A 132 -0.20 -19.53 8.74
N PRO A 133 1.05 -19.91 8.41
CA PRO A 133 1.77 -20.95 9.14
C PRO A 133 1.92 -20.59 10.62
N ILE A 134 1.86 -21.60 11.50
CA ILE A 134 1.68 -21.41 12.96
C ILE A 134 2.93 -20.77 13.63
N VAL A 135 4.17 -20.95 13.16
CA VAL A 135 5.44 -20.39 13.75
C VAL A 135 6.56 -20.44 12.68
N ALA A 136 7.68 -19.71 12.64
CA ALA A 136 8.12 -18.35 13.02
C ALA A 136 9.15 -17.96 11.95
N LYS A 137 9.07 -16.77 11.36
CA LYS A 137 10.23 -16.19 10.64
C LYS A 137 10.70 -14.98 11.41
N GLN A 138 11.61 -15.24 12.36
CA GLN A 138 12.68 -14.30 12.66
C GLN A 138 13.60 -14.30 11.45
N PHE A 139 13.67 -13.17 10.76
CA PHE A 139 14.86 -12.76 10.01
C PHE A 139 15.05 -11.28 10.30
#